data_AF-A0A929CL58-F1
#
_entry.id   AF-A0A929CL58-F1
#
_cell.length_a   1.000
_cell.length_b   1.000
_cell.length_c   1.000
_cell.angle_alpha   90.00
_cell.angle_beta   90.00
_cell.angle_gamma   90.00
#
_symmetry.space_group_name_H-M   'P 1'
#
loop_
_entity.id
_entity.type
_entity.pdbx_description
1 polymer ?
#
loop_
_entity_poly.entity_id
_entity_poly.type
_entity_poly.pdbx_seq_one_letter_code
_entity_poly.pdbx_strand_id
1 'polypeptide(L)'
;MQLEKGYLYHIYNQGNNQREIFFKRENYLFFLKKIETYILPYTDILAWCLMPNHFHLMVLIREEELPIENEGFTQSEALTSIESEDLIS
;
A
#
# COMPACT_ATOMS: atom_id res chain seq x y z
N MET A 1 -3.19 -11.50 -8.01
CA MET A 1 -4.12 -10.37 -7.79
C MET A 1 -3.61 -9.21 -8.62
N GLN A 2 -4.47 -8.56 -9.38
CA GLN A 2 -4.14 -7.40 -10.23
C GLN A 2 -4.73 -6.16 -9.56
N LEU A 3 -3.99 -5.04 -9.57
CA LEU A 3 -4.46 -3.74 -9.05
C LEU A 3 -5.01 -2.94 -10.22
N GLU A 4 -6.20 -2.38 -10.06
CA GLU A 4 -6.92 -1.63 -11.09
C GLU A 4 -6.81 -0.13 -10.84
N LYS A 5 -6.60 0.63 -11.92
CA LYS A 5 -6.51 2.09 -11.88
C LYS A 5 -7.82 2.72 -11.39
N GLY A 6 -7.73 3.76 -10.55
CA GLY A 6 -8.90 4.50 -10.04
C GLY A 6 -9.62 3.80 -8.89
N TYR A 7 -9.14 2.64 -8.47
CA TYR A 7 -9.68 1.92 -7.34
C TYR A 7 -8.88 2.20 -6.07
N LEU A 8 -9.62 2.24 -4.97
CA LEU A 8 -9.08 2.34 -3.62
C LEU A 8 -8.81 0.94 -3.06
N TYR A 9 -7.60 0.72 -2.58
CA TYR A 9 -7.19 -0.53 -1.94
C TYR A 9 -6.72 -0.31 -0.52
N HIS A 10 -7.06 -1.26 0.34
CA HIS A 10 -6.46 -1.43 1.65
C HIS A 10 -5.45 -2.56 1.58
N ILE A 11 -4.17 -2.19 1.61
CA ILE A 11 -3.05 -3.12 1.60
C ILE A 11 -2.60 -3.31 3.04
N TYR A 12 -2.47 -4.56 3.48
CA TYR A 12 -1.97 -4.86 4.81
C TYR A 12 -1.15 -6.14 4.84
N ASN A 13 -0.26 -6.22 5.82
CA ASN A 13 0.48 -7.43 6.12
C ASN A 13 0.64 -7.55 7.63
N GLN A 14 0.46 -8.76 8.15
CA GLN A 14 0.60 -9.10 9.56
C GLN A 14 1.65 -10.18 9.73
N GLY A 15 2.52 -9.99 10.73
CA GLY A 15 3.56 -10.94 11.07
C GLY A 15 2.98 -12.31 11.41
N ASN A 16 3.64 -13.37 10.94
CA ASN A 16 3.21 -14.73 11.21
C ASN A 16 3.20 -14.99 12.73
N ASN A 17 2.07 -15.52 13.22
CA ASN A 17 1.78 -15.69 14.65
C ASN A 17 1.85 -14.38 15.44
N GLN A 18 1.44 -13.25 14.84
CA GLN A 18 1.43 -11.92 15.45
C GLN A 18 2.80 -11.44 15.93
N ARG A 19 3.88 -12.05 15.43
CA ARG A 19 5.24 -11.66 15.77
C ARG A 19 5.56 -10.30 15.16
N GLU A 20 6.45 -9.60 15.84
CA GLU A 20 6.95 -8.31 15.35
C GLU A 20 7.62 -8.47 13.98
N ILE A 21 7.36 -7.51 13.11
CA ILE A 21 8.01 -7.32 11.82
C ILE A 21 8.90 -6.06 11.83
N PHE A 22 8.67 -5.14 12.76
CA PHE A 22 9.52 -3.97 13.00
C PHE A 22 10.11 -4.03 14.42
N PHE A 23 11.36 -4.48 14.51
CA PHE A 23 12.06 -4.71 15.79
C PHE A 23 12.76 -3.46 16.32
N LYS A 24 13.11 -2.53 15.43
CA LYS A 24 13.83 -1.29 15.76
C LYS A 24 13.33 -0.12 14.93
N ARG A 25 13.56 1.10 15.40
CA ARG A 25 13.16 2.34 14.73
C ARG A 25 13.64 2.40 13.27
N GLU A 26 14.84 1.89 13.00
CA GLU A 26 15.45 1.86 11.68
C GLU A 26 14.65 1.01 10.69
N ASN A 27 13.93 -0.03 11.16
CA ASN A 27 13.07 -0.84 10.30
C ASN A 27 11.89 -0.03 9.78
N TYR A 28 11.27 0.81 10.63
CA TYR A 28 10.18 1.70 10.21
C TYR A 28 10.66 2.72 9.18
N LEU A 29 11.81 3.35 9.42
CA LEU A 29 12.39 4.33 8.51
C LEU A 29 12.76 3.70 7.16
N PHE A 30 13.35 2.51 7.20
CA PHE A 30 13.66 1.74 5.99
C PHE A 30 12.39 1.40 5.21
N PHE A 31 11.32 0.98 5.89
CA PHE A 31 10.04 0.66 5.26
C PHE A 31 9.39 1.91 4.62
N LEU A 32 9.37 3.04 5.31
CA LEU A 32 8.90 4.31 4.76
C LEU A 32 9.70 4.73 3.51
N LYS A 33 11.03 4.51 3.52
CA LYS A 33 11.86 4.79 2.34
C LYS A 33 11.51 3.89 1.16
N LYS A 34 11.18 2.62 1.42
CA LYS A 34 10.70 1.69 0.39
C LYS A 34 9.33 2.12 -0.15
N ILE A 35 8.40 2.55 0.72
CA ILE A 35 7.11 3.10 0.28
C ILE A 35 7.33 4.29 -0.66
N GLU A 36 8.18 5.25 -0.27
CA GLU A 36 8.49 6.42 -1.10
C GLU A 36 9.10 6.02 -2.46
N THR A 37 9.96 5.00 -2.49
CA THR A 37 10.68 4.61 -3.71
C THR A 37 9.82 3.76 -4.65
N TYR A 38 8.98 2.87 -4.12
CA TYR A 38 8.33 1.82 -4.91
C TYR A 38 6.81 1.92 -4.96
N ILE A 39 6.16 2.63 -4.03
CA ILE A 39 4.69 2.69 -3.96
C ILE A 39 4.19 4.08 -4.34
N LEU A 40 4.81 5.13 -3.79
CA LEU A 40 4.41 6.51 -4.00
C LEU A 40 4.47 6.98 -5.47
N PRO A 41 5.36 6.48 -6.35
CA PRO A 41 5.35 6.87 -7.76
C PRO A 41 4.09 6.40 -8.51
N TYR A 42 3.45 5.33 -8.06
CA TYR A 42 2.34 4.68 -8.78
C TYR A 42 0.99 4.86 -8.10
N THR A 43 0.96 5.41 -6.89
CA THR A 43 -0.25 5.49 -6.06
C THR A 43 -0.31 6.77 -5.26
N ASP A 44 -1.52 7.19 -4.91
CA ASP A 44 -1.74 8.19 -3.85
C ASP A 44 -2.02 7.47 -2.53
N ILE A 45 -1.16 7.69 -1.54
CA ILE A 45 -1.32 7.12 -0.20
C ILE A 45 -2.20 8.05 0.62
N LEU A 46 -3.45 7.64 0.87
CA LEU A 46 -4.43 8.43 1.59
C LEU A 46 -4.28 8.31 3.12
N ALA A 47 -3.89 7.12 3.60
CA ALA A 47 -3.62 6.87 5.00
C ALA A 47 -2.65 5.70 5.17
N TRP A 48 -1.93 5.67 6.30
CA TRP A 48 -1.07 4.55 6.65
C TRP A 48 -0.95 4.39 8.18
N CYS A 49 -0.67 3.16 8.62
CA CYS A 49 -0.40 2.83 10.01
C CYS A 49 0.70 1.76 10.10
N LEU A 50 1.71 1.98 10.94
CA LEU A 50 2.78 1.02 11.20
C LEU A 50 2.73 0.62 12.67
N MET A 51 2.43 -0.65 12.92
CA MET A 51 2.47 -1.27 14.24
C MET A 51 3.59 -2.30 14.29
N PRO A 52 4.14 -2.62 15.48
CA PRO A 52 5.28 -3.54 15.58
C PRO A 52 5.12 -4.87 14.85
N ASN A 53 3.89 -5.40 14.78
CA ASN A 53 3.57 -6.70 14.18
C ASN A 53 2.73 -6.64 12.89
N HIS A 54 2.32 -5.46 12.40
CA HIS A 54 1.58 -5.34 11.13
C HIS A 54 1.57 -3.90 10.59
N PHE A 55 1.22 -3.74 9.33
CA PHE A 55 1.01 -2.43 8.74
C PHE A 55 -0.26 -2.39 7.89
N HIS A 56 -0.78 -1.19 7.69
CA HIS A 56 -1.89 -0.89 6.80
C HIS A 56 -1.54 0.31 5.92
N LEU A 57 -1.86 0.23 4.64
CA LEU A 57 -1.78 1.31 3.67
C LEU A 57 -3.14 1.42 2.96
N MET A 58 -3.65 2.63 2.84
CA MET A 58 -4.82 2.93 2.02
C MET A 58 -4.35 3.70 0.79
N VAL A 59 -4.46 3.08 -0.38
CA VAL A 59 -3.85 3.58 -1.63
C VAL A 59 -4.88 3.70 -2.75
N LEU A 60 -4.84 4.80 -3.48
CA LEU A 60 -5.54 4.97 -4.75
C LEU A 60 -4.54 4.73 -5.90
N ILE A 61 -4.86 3.83 -6.82
CA ILE A 61 -3.96 3.47 -7.92
C ILE A 61 -4.03 4.51 -9.04
N ARG A 62 -2.88 5.12 -9.38
CA ARG A 62 -2.75 6.09 -10.47
C ARG A 62 -2.42 5.41 -11.80
N GLU A 63 -2.53 6.17 -12.88
CA GLU A 63 -2.13 5.75 -14.23
C GLU A 63 -0.63 6.02 -14.42
N GLU A 64 0.22 4.99 -14.47
CA GLU A 64 1.45 4.93 -15.29
C GLU A 64 2.22 3.60 -15.17
N GLU A 65 2.88 3.19 -16.27
CA GLU A 65 3.45 1.88 -16.57
C GLU A 65 4.51 1.39 -15.55
N LEU A 66 4.30 0.21 -14.99
CA LEU A 66 5.27 -0.47 -14.12
C LEU A 66 6.20 -1.38 -14.93
N PRO A 67 7.55 -1.20 -14.87
CA PRO A 67 8.48 -2.28 -15.18
C PRO A 67 8.40 -3.32 -14.05
N ILE A 68 7.96 -4.53 -14.40
CA ILE A 68 7.71 -5.60 -13.44
C ILE A 68 9.02 -6.32 -13.09
N GLU A 69 9.47 -6.23 -11.84
CA GLU A 69 10.24 -7.28 -11.18
C GLU A 69 9.63 -7.50 -9.79
N ASN A 70 9.08 -8.69 -9.52
CA ASN A 70 8.41 -9.02 -8.25
C ASN A 70 8.95 -10.31 -7.65
N GLU A 71 9.46 -10.22 -6.41
CA GLU A 71 9.54 -11.30 -5.43
C GLU A 71 9.13 -10.70 -4.06
N GLY A 72 7.85 -10.87 -3.68
CA GLY A 72 7.35 -10.42 -2.36
C GLY A 72 5.83 -10.57 -2.19
N PHE A 73 5.38 -11.44 -1.28
CA PHE A 73 3.97 -11.67 -0.98
C PHE A 73 3.36 -10.51 -0.17
N THR A 74 2.31 -9.87 -0.71
CA THR A 74 1.49 -8.84 -0.05
C THR A 74 0.01 -9.15 -0.26
N GLN A 75 -0.82 -9.01 0.79
CA GLN A 75 -2.29 -9.14 0.69
C GLN A 75 -2.91 -7.76 0.50
N SER A 76 -3.92 -7.64 -0.37
CA SER A 76 -4.70 -6.41 -0.52
C SER A 76 -6.17 -6.71 -0.74
N GLU A 77 -7.03 -5.86 -0.19
CA GLU A 77 -8.47 -5.89 -0.40
C GLU A 77 -8.90 -4.58 -1.11
N ALA A 78 -9.76 -4.69 -2.12
CA ALA A 78 -10.33 -3.53 -2.82
C ALA A 78 -11.51 -2.98 -2.01
N LEU A 79 -11.53 -1.68 -1.74
CA LEU A 79 -12.56 -1.08 -0.88
C LEU A 79 -13.71 -0.41 -1.65
N THR A 80 -13.49 0.12 -2.86
CA THR A 80 -14.54 0.63 -3.78
C THR A 80 -13.91 1.29 -5.02
N SER A 81 -14.63 1.31 -6.15
CA SER A 81 -14.34 2.18 -7.30
C SER A 81 -14.73 3.62 -6.97
N ILE A 82 -13.86 4.59 -7.21
CA ILE A 82 -14.26 6.00 -7.24
C ILE A 82 -14.52 6.32 -8.72
N GLU A 83 -15.78 6.32 -9.13
CA GLU A 83 -16.13 6.81 -10.46
C GLU A 83 -15.95 8.33 -10.50
N SER A 84 -15.26 8.83 -11.52
CA SER A 84 -14.86 10.24 -11.67
C SER A 84 -16.03 11.22 -11.92
N GLU A 85 -17.29 10.80 -11.70
CA GLU A 85 -18.49 11.61 -11.93
C GLU A 85 -19.00 12.35 -10.67
N ASP A 86 -18.50 12.03 -9.47
CA ASP A 86 -19.03 12.58 -8.21
C ASP A 86 -18.42 13.94 -7.78
N LEU A 87 -17.68 14.64 -8.64
CA LEU A 87 -17.02 15.91 -8.28
C LEU A 87 -17.71 17.21 -8.76
N ILE A 88 -18.97 17.16 -9.20
CA ILE A 88 -19.75 18.37 -9.50
C ILE A 88 -21.19 18.25 -8.98
N SER A 89 -21.43 18.79 -7.78
CA SER A 89 -22.72 19.38 -7.40
C SER A 89 -22.53 20.52 -6.40
#